data_AF-U2TBA2-F1
#
_entry.id   AF-U2TBA2-F1
#
_cell.length_a   1.000
_cell.length_b   1.000
_cell.length_c   1.000
_cell.angle_alpha   90.00
_cell.angle_beta   90.00
_cell.angle_gamma   90.00
#
_symmetry.space_group_name_H-M   'P 1'
#
loop_
_entity.id
_entity.type
_entity.pdbx_description
1 polymer ?
#
loop_
_entity_poly.entity_id
_entity_poly.type
_entity_poly.pdbx_seq_one_letter_code
_entity_poly.pdbx_strand_id
1 'polypeptide(L)'
;MLKKLEKRFNLNYEEPGDGKGNGDGAGSGGNEPTLDDLKAKIENFKKAQAEKDKEINSLKSQLGHSNKQLEEFQKHGKTAEELANLEKEKIEKELAETKKQLNLTTLRTRKNELVTELKISPQFADLVQITPDMTIESLELAVKNVAAKEKEFTTDFLKKNSITNGGFNPKDKKKDEKDFVDRMIEKNKNNETDLTKF
;
A
#
# COMPACT_ATOMS: atom_id res chain seq x y z
N MET A 1 -6.48 7.38 -29.61
CA MET A 1 -7.37 8.54 -29.83
C MET A 1 -7.22 9.18 -31.21
N LEU A 2 -6.09 9.04 -31.92
CA LEU A 2 -5.90 9.55 -33.30
C LEU A 2 -6.97 9.11 -34.31
N LYS A 3 -7.39 7.83 -34.28
CA LYS A 3 -8.39 7.29 -35.22
C LYS A 3 -9.79 7.92 -35.13
N LYS A 4 -10.08 8.68 -34.06
CA LYS A 4 -11.40 9.32 -33.86
C LYS A 4 -11.43 10.77 -34.39
N LEU A 5 -10.28 11.34 -34.74
CA LEU A 5 -10.15 12.69 -35.28
C LEU A 5 -10.20 12.73 -36.82
N GLU A 6 -9.70 11.69 -37.50
CA GLU A 6 -9.77 11.58 -38.97
C GLU A 6 -11.21 11.56 -39.49
N LYS A 7 -12.16 11.07 -38.70
CA LYS A 7 -13.57 10.97 -39.12
C LYS A 7 -14.34 12.29 -39.16
N ARG A 8 -13.76 13.40 -38.66
CA ARG A 8 -14.40 14.74 -38.67
C ARG A 8 -13.92 15.66 -39.79
N PHE A 9 -12.91 15.24 -40.57
CA PHE A 9 -12.33 16.01 -41.68
C PHE A 9 -12.70 15.42 -43.06
N ASN A 10 -13.86 14.74 -43.18
CA ASN A 10 -14.47 14.53 -44.50
C ASN A 10 -15.06 15.86 -44.98
N LEU A 11 -14.19 16.76 -45.44
CA LEU A 11 -14.56 17.83 -46.35
C LEU A 11 -14.96 17.14 -47.65
N ASN A 12 -16.24 17.19 -48.00
CA ASN A 12 -16.71 16.86 -49.35
C ASN A 12 -16.06 17.87 -50.32
N TYR A 13 -14.87 17.56 -50.79
CA TYR A 13 -14.29 18.15 -51.98
C TYR A 13 -15.02 17.53 -53.17
N GLU A 14 -16.07 18.18 -53.65
CA GLU A 14 -16.48 17.97 -55.04
C GLU A 14 -15.41 18.63 -55.92
N GLU A 15 -14.59 17.80 -56.56
CA GLU A 15 -13.75 18.24 -57.68
C GLU A 15 -14.66 18.90 -58.74
N PRO A 16 -14.30 20.09 -59.26
CA PRO A 16 -14.96 20.60 -60.45
C PRO A 16 -14.55 19.70 -61.60
N GLY A 17 -15.45 18.76 -61.95
CA GLY A 17 -15.22 17.82 -63.03
C GLY A 17 -14.93 18.54 -64.35
N ASP A 18 -13.78 18.22 -64.94
CA ASP A 18 -13.39 18.62 -66.28
C ASP A 18 -14.41 18.08 -67.30
N GLY A 19 -15.34 18.93 -67.71
CA GLY A 19 -16.25 18.66 -68.82
C GLY A 19 -15.52 18.76 -70.16
N LYS A 20 -14.97 17.64 -70.64
CA LYS A 20 -14.63 17.45 -72.06
C LYS A 20 -15.68 16.55 -72.72
N GLY A 21 -16.35 17.10 -73.73
CA GLY A 21 -17.54 16.54 -74.36
C GLY A 21 -17.31 15.48 -75.43
N ASN A 22 -18.42 14.92 -75.92
CA ASN A 22 -18.81 14.93 -77.34
C ASN A 22 -20.18 14.27 -77.53
N GLY A 23 -21.01 14.85 -78.39
CA GLY A 23 -22.28 14.27 -78.85
C GLY A 23 -23.20 15.31 -79.49
N ASP A 24 -23.11 15.43 -80.82
CA ASP A 24 -23.91 16.30 -81.68
C ASP A 24 -25.43 16.17 -81.48
N GLY A 25 -26.14 17.29 -81.43
CA GLY A 25 -27.60 17.32 -81.35
C GLY A 25 -28.18 18.73 -81.46
N ALA A 26 -28.64 19.06 -82.67
CA ALA A 26 -29.63 20.06 -83.08
C ALA A 26 -30.15 21.09 -82.05
N GLY A 27 -29.95 22.38 -82.38
CA GLY A 27 -30.99 23.42 -82.32
C GLY A 27 -31.45 23.92 -80.96
N SER A 28 -30.81 24.98 -80.46
CA SER A 28 -31.50 26.08 -79.77
C SER A 28 -30.58 27.29 -79.74
N GLY A 29 -31.11 28.48 -80.02
CA GLY A 29 -30.38 29.72 -80.24
C GLY A 29 -29.36 30.04 -79.14
N GLY A 30 -28.08 30.08 -79.52
CA GLY A 30 -27.03 30.58 -78.65
C GLY A 30 -27.19 32.09 -78.48
N ASN A 31 -27.84 32.51 -77.40
CA ASN A 31 -27.61 33.84 -76.87
C ASN A 31 -26.17 33.85 -76.36
N GLU A 32 -25.28 34.56 -77.06
CA GLU A 32 -24.06 35.03 -76.43
C GLU A 32 -24.44 35.75 -75.13
N PRO A 33 -23.76 35.46 -74.01
CA PRO A 33 -24.04 36.12 -72.75
C PRO A 33 -23.93 37.62 -72.98
N THR A 34 -25.01 38.33 -72.71
CA THR A 34 -25.05 39.76 -72.88
C THR A 34 -24.09 40.41 -71.88
N LEU A 35 -23.73 41.67 -72.13
CA LEU A 35 -22.90 42.45 -71.21
C LEU A 35 -23.53 42.51 -69.81
N ASP A 36 -24.86 42.46 -69.73
CA ASP A 36 -25.60 42.42 -68.47
C ASP A 36 -25.52 41.05 -67.77
N ASP A 37 -25.52 39.94 -68.51
CA ASP A 37 -25.28 38.59 -67.97
C ASP A 37 -23.89 38.48 -67.34
N LEU A 38 -22.87 39.04 -68.01
CA LEU A 38 -21.51 39.08 -67.49
C LEU A 38 -21.39 39.95 -66.23
N LYS A 39 -22.06 41.11 -66.20
CA LYS A 39 -22.11 41.97 -64.99
C LYS A 39 -22.76 41.24 -63.81
N ALA A 40 -23.88 40.56 -64.03
CA ALA A 40 -24.56 39.79 -62.98
C ALA A 40 -23.67 38.66 -62.44
N LYS A 41 -22.92 37.99 -63.31
CA LYS A 41 -21.97 36.94 -62.92
C LYS A 41 -20.82 37.49 -62.08
N ILE A 42 -20.28 38.65 -62.44
CA ILE A 42 -19.23 39.35 -61.67
C ILE A 42 -19.74 39.76 -60.27
N GLU A 43 -20.95 40.30 -60.19
CA GLU A 43 -21.64 40.62 -58.93
C GLU A 43 -21.75 39.38 -58.01
N ASN A 44 -22.19 38.25 -58.57
CA ASN A 44 -22.31 36.99 -57.83
C ASN A 44 -20.95 36.45 -57.37
N PHE A 45 -19.90 36.55 -58.19
CA PHE A 45 -18.54 36.18 -57.78
C PHE A 45 -18.04 37.03 -56.61
N LYS A 46 -18.29 38.34 -56.61
CA LYS A 46 -17.92 39.23 -55.50
C LYS A 46 -18.65 38.85 -54.21
N LYS A 47 -19.95 38.53 -54.29
CA LYS A 47 -20.73 38.07 -53.13
C LYS A 47 -20.19 36.74 -52.58
N ALA A 48 -19.92 35.77 -53.45
CA ALA A 48 -19.34 34.49 -53.07
C ALA A 48 -17.94 34.64 -52.44
N GLN A 49 -17.11 35.55 -52.97
CA GLN A 49 -15.80 35.84 -52.39
C GLN A 49 -15.92 36.45 -50.98
N ALA A 50 -16.79 37.43 -50.80
CA ALA A 50 -17.01 38.06 -49.50
C ALA A 50 -17.55 37.06 -48.45
N GLU A 51 -18.36 36.09 -48.87
CA GLU A 51 -18.84 35.02 -48.00
C GLU A 51 -17.72 34.05 -47.60
N LYS A 52 -16.87 33.66 -48.55
CA LYS A 52 -15.66 32.87 -48.25
C LYS A 52 -14.68 33.61 -47.34
N ASP A 53 -14.50 34.93 -47.50
CA ASP A 53 -13.63 35.72 -46.63
C ASP A 53 -14.16 35.75 -45.18
N LYS A 54 -15.48 35.83 -44.99
CA LYS A 54 -16.10 35.70 -43.67
C LYS A 54 -15.87 34.32 -43.07
N GLU A 55 -16.02 33.26 -43.86
CA GLU A 55 -15.78 31.89 -43.44
C GLU A 55 -14.31 31.68 -43.03
N ILE A 56 -13.36 32.17 -43.81
CA ILE A 56 -11.92 32.12 -43.51
C ILE A 56 -11.63 32.81 -42.17
N ASN A 57 -12.22 33.97 -41.92
CA ASN A 57 -12.02 34.70 -40.66
C ASN A 57 -12.63 33.96 -39.46
N SER A 58 -13.80 33.34 -39.63
CA SER A 58 -14.41 32.48 -38.62
C SER A 58 -13.52 31.29 -38.29
N LEU A 59 -13.02 30.58 -39.31
CA LEU A 59 -12.13 29.44 -39.14
C LEU A 59 -10.81 29.83 -38.46
N LYS A 60 -10.22 30.98 -38.82
CA LYS A 60 -9.03 31.52 -38.15
C LYS A 60 -9.28 31.76 -36.66
N SER A 61 -10.44 32.31 -36.31
CA SER A 61 -10.82 32.53 -34.91
C SER A 61 -10.96 31.21 -34.14
N GLN A 62 -11.68 30.24 -34.72
CA GLN A 62 -11.84 28.90 -34.12
C GLN A 62 -10.50 28.17 -33.93
N LEU A 63 -9.59 28.30 -34.89
CA LEU A 63 -8.24 27.74 -34.79
C LEU A 63 -7.44 28.39 -33.66
N GLY A 64 -7.52 29.72 -33.52
CA GLY A 64 -6.88 30.45 -32.43
C GLY A 64 -7.39 30.01 -31.05
N HIS A 65 -8.70 29.88 -30.89
CA HIS A 65 -9.30 29.35 -29.66
C HIS A 65 -8.87 27.91 -29.35
N SER A 66 -8.85 27.03 -30.36
CA SER A 66 -8.44 25.63 -30.19
C SER A 66 -6.97 25.50 -29.79
N ASN A 67 -6.08 26.29 -30.40
CA ASN A 67 -4.66 26.29 -30.05
C ASN A 67 -4.43 26.75 -28.61
N LYS A 68 -5.16 27.77 -28.15
CA LYS A 68 -5.06 28.23 -26.76
C LYS A 68 -5.50 27.15 -25.76
N GLN A 69 -6.58 26.43 -26.05
CA GLN A 69 -7.00 25.30 -25.23
C GLN A 69 -5.95 24.20 -25.18
N LEU A 70 -5.32 23.87 -26.32
CA LEU A 70 -4.24 22.89 -26.38
C LEU A 70 -3.03 23.31 -25.52
N GLU A 71 -2.63 24.59 -25.56
CA GLU A 71 -1.57 25.11 -24.69
C GLU A 71 -1.92 25.00 -23.21
N GLU A 72 -3.16 25.33 -22.83
CA GLU A 72 -3.63 25.21 -21.43
C GLU A 72 -3.61 23.75 -20.96
N PHE A 73 -4.05 22.80 -21.80
CA PHE A 73 -3.97 21.37 -21.50
C PHE A 73 -2.52 20.87 -21.37
N GLN A 74 -1.60 21.39 -22.18
CA GLN A 74 -0.17 21.03 -22.09
C GLN A 74 0.50 21.63 -20.84
N LYS A 75 0.12 22.85 -20.44
CA LYS A 75 0.70 23.53 -19.26
C LYS A 75 0.13 23.02 -17.94
N HIS A 76 -1.15 22.65 -17.91
CA HIS A 76 -1.86 22.30 -16.67
C HIS A 76 -2.21 20.82 -16.55
N GLY A 77 -2.09 20.05 -17.64
CA GLY A 77 -2.21 18.61 -17.58
C GLY A 77 -1.03 18.00 -16.84
N LYS A 78 -1.30 17.19 -15.81
CA LYS A 78 -0.27 16.31 -15.24
C LYS A 78 0.23 15.42 -16.36
N THR A 79 1.55 15.35 -16.52
CA THR A 79 2.12 14.47 -17.53
C THR A 79 1.81 13.01 -17.16
N ALA A 80 1.77 12.13 -18.15
CA ALA A 80 1.61 10.69 -17.88
C ALA A 80 2.71 10.16 -16.94
N GLU A 81 3.90 10.76 -16.98
CA GLU A 81 5.02 10.45 -16.11
C GLU A 81 4.80 10.91 -14.67
N GLU A 82 4.27 12.11 -14.44
CA GLU A 82 3.90 12.58 -13.09
C GLU A 82 2.80 11.71 -12.45
N LEU A 83 1.80 11.31 -13.23
CA LEU A 83 0.76 10.39 -12.77
C LEU A 83 1.34 9.02 -12.40
N ALA A 84 2.23 8.48 -13.24
CA ALA A 84 2.90 7.21 -12.98
C ALA A 84 3.79 7.30 -11.72
N ASN A 85 4.50 8.41 -11.52
CA ASN A 85 5.34 8.62 -10.35
C ASN A 85 4.52 8.72 -9.06
N LEU A 86 3.38 9.44 -9.08
CA LEU A 86 2.47 9.51 -7.93
C LEU A 86 1.86 8.15 -7.58
N GLU A 87 1.47 7.37 -8.59
CA GLU A 87 0.92 6.03 -8.38
C GLU A 87 2.00 5.08 -7.83
N LYS A 88 3.21 5.14 -8.38
CA LYS A 88 4.36 4.39 -7.88
C LYS A 88 4.67 4.74 -6.42
N GLU A 89 4.73 6.02 -6.05
CA GLU A 89 4.99 6.45 -4.68
C GLU A 89 3.91 5.95 -3.71
N LYS A 90 2.64 5.99 -4.14
CA LYS A 90 1.52 5.46 -3.36
C LYS A 90 1.67 3.95 -3.13
N ILE A 91 1.97 3.20 -4.18
CA ILE A 91 2.17 1.75 -4.11
C ILE A 91 3.37 1.40 -3.21
N GLU A 92 4.48 2.14 -3.32
CA GLU A 92 5.66 1.93 -2.48
C GLU A 92 5.36 2.17 -0.99
N LYS A 93 4.60 3.22 -0.66
CA LYS A 93 4.14 3.50 0.71
C LYS A 93 3.23 2.40 1.25
N GLU A 94 2.24 1.98 0.48
CA GLU A 94 1.31 0.90 0.86
C GLU A 94 2.03 -0.45 1.05
N LEU A 95 3.01 -0.74 0.20
CA LEU A 95 3.83 -1.94 0.28
C LEU A 95 4.74 -1.93 1.52
N ALA A 96 5.34 -0.78 1.84
CA ALA A 96 6.16 -0.63 3.04
C ALA A 96 5.33 -0.80 4.33
N GLU A 97 4.13 -0.22 4.38
CA GLU A 97 3.21 -0.36 5.52
C GLU A 97 2.72 -1.80 5.68
N THR A 98 2.35 -2.45 4.58
CA THR A 98 1.89 -3.85 4.59
C THR A 98 2.99 -4.80 5.05
N LYS A 99 4.25 -4.58 4.63
CA LYS A 99 5.39 -5.35 5.13
C LYS A 99 5.58 -5.21 6.65
N LYS A 100 5.45 -3.99 7.18
CA LYS A 100 5.55 -3.73 8.63
C LYS A 100 4.43 -4.44 9.41
N GLN A 101 3.20 -4.37 8.91
CA GLN A 101 2.05 -5.03 9.53
C GLN A 101 2.17 -6.55 9.50
N LEU A 102 2.63 -7.11 8.38
CA LEU A 102 2.89 -8.53 8.25
C LEU A 102 3.94 -8.98 9.27
N ASN A 103 5.08 -8.28 9.34
CA ASN A 103 6.15 -8.64 10.28
C ASN A 103 5.69 -8.55 11.74
N LEU A 104 4.95 -7.49 12.12
CA LEU A 104 4.36 -7.37 13.46
C LEU A 104 3.44 -8.56 13.80
N THR A 105 2.63 -9.01 12.85
CA THR A 105 1.74 -10.14 13.04
C THR A 105 2.52 -11.43 13.24
N THR A 106 3.52 -11.69 12.39
CA THR A 106 4.42 -12.84 12.52
C THR A 106 5.15 -12.85 13.87
N LEU A 107 5.70 -11.71 14.27
CA LEU A 107 6.41 -11.56 15.55
C LEU A 107 5.48 -11.78 16.75
N ARG A 108 4.24 -11.29 16.72
CA ARG A 108 3.26 -11.51 17.79
C ARG A 108 2.91 -12.99 17.94
N THR A 109 2.64 -13.67 16.83
CA THR A 109 2.37 -15.12 16.85
C THR A 109 3.54 -15.87 17.44
N ARG A 110 4.77 -15.59 16.95
CA ARG A 110 5.98 -16.25 17.43
C ARG A 110 6.28 -15.95 18.90
N LYS A 111 6.03 -14.71 19.38
CA LYS A 111 6.16 -14.35 20.80
C LYS A 111 5.26 -15.22 21.66
N ASN A 112 3.99 -15.37 21.28
CA ASN A 112 3.02 -16.13 22.06
C ASN A 112 3.40 -17.63 22.13
N GLU A 113 3.89 -18.18 21.03
CA GLU A 113 4.45 -19.54 21.00
C GLU A 113 5.60 -19.69 21.99
N LEU A 114 6.62 -18.82 21.92
CA LEU A 114 7.81 -18.88 22.77
C LEU A 114 7.49 -18.64 24.26
N VAL A 115 6.58 -17.72 24.56
CA VAL A 115 6.09 -17.47 25.93
C VAL A 115 5.44 -18.72 26.51
N THR A 116 4.65 -19.44 25.71
CA THR A 116 4.00 -20.69 26.11
C THR A 116 5.02 -21.82 26.26
N GLU A 117 5.93 -21.98 25.30
CA GLU A 117 6.97 -23.01 25.30
C GLU A 117 7.90 -22.88 26.52
N LEU A 118 8.32 -21.65 26.82
CA LEU A 118 9.19 -21.35 27.96
C LEU A 118 8.44 -21.19 29.29
N LYS A 119 7.09 -21.32 29.27
CA LYS A 119 6.21 -21.19 30.44
C LYS A 119 6.44 -19.88 31.21
N ILE A 120 6.62 -18.79 30.47
CA ILE A 120 6.88 -17.46 31.04
C ILE A 120 5.58 -16.95 31.67
N SER A 121 5.64 -16.47 32.90
CA SER A 121 4.44 -15.94 33.56
C SER A 121 3.92 -14.68 32.85
N PRO A 122 2.59 -14.42 32.84
CA PRO A 122 2.00 -13.27 32.14
C PRO A 122 2.66 -11.93 32.47
N GLN A 123 2.97 -11.70 33.76
CA GLN A 123 3.63 -10.47 34.21
C GLN A 123 5.04 -10.24 33.63
N PHE A 124 5.74 -11.30 33.20
CA PHE A 124 7.03 -11.20 32.53
C PHE A 124 6.87 -11.15 31.00
N ALA A 125 5.84 -11.81 30.45
CA ALA A 125 5.56 -11.82 29.01
C ALA A 125 5.34 -10.41 28.44
N ASP A 126 4.77 -9.49 29.22
CA ASP A 126 4.56 -8.08 28.84
C ASP A 126 5.86 -7.30 28.67
N LEU A 127 6.97 -7.75 29.28
CA LEU A 127 8.28 -7.11 29.15
C LEU A 127 8.94 -7.33 27.79
N VAL A 128 8.46 -8.32 27.01
CA VAL A 128 8.94 -8.55 25.65
C VAL A 128 8.27 -7.56 24.71
N GLN A 129 8.99 -6.50 24.37
CA GLN A 129 8.56 -5.51 23.38
C GLN A 129 8.82 -6.00 21.95
N ILE A 130 7.89 -5.73 21.05
CA ILE A 130 8.00 -6.05 19.62
C ILE A 130 7.97 -4.75 18.84
N THR A 131 8.86 -4.61 17.86
CA THR A 131 8.84 -3.52 16.89
C THR A 131 8.69 -4.06 15.46
N PRO A 132 8.17 -3.25 14.51
CA PRO A 132 7.93 -3.70 13.13
C PRO A 132 9.20 -4.07 12.36
N ASP A 133 10.35 -3.54 12.77
CA ASP A 133 11.64 -3.77 12.09
C ASP A 133 12.47 -4.87 12.78
N MET A 134 11.94 -5.49 13.84
CA MET A 134 12.58 -6.56 14.59
C MET A 134 12.64 -7.86 13.76
N THR A 135 13.72 -8.63 13.90
CA THR A 135 13.84 -9.97 13.30
C THR A 135 13.37 -11.04 14.28
N ILE A 136 13.00 -12.22 13.76
CA ILE A 136 12.61 -13.37 14.59
C ILE A 136 13.73 -13.75 15.57
N GLU A 137 14.99 -13.69 15.16
CA GLU A 137 16.14 -13.98 16.02
C GLU A 137 16.24 -13.01 17.21
N SER A 138 16.05 -11.71 16.94
CA SER A 138 16.07 -10.69 18.00
C SER A 138 14.90 -10.83 18.97
N LEU A 139 13.72 -11.24 18.47
CA LEU A 139 12.58 -11.61 19.32
C LEU A 139 12.91 -12.82 20.19
N GLU A 140 13.48 -13.88 19.62
CA GLU A 140 13.84 -15.08 20.37
C GLU A 140 14.84 -14.78 21.48
N LEU A 141 15.84 -13.94 21.21
CA LEU A 141 16.80 -13.49 22.21
C LEU A 141 16.12 -12.68 23.33
N ALA A 142 15.22 -11.76 22.97
CA ALA A 142 14.49 -10.94 23.94
C ALA A 142 13.61 -11.81 24.86
N VAL A 143 12.90 -12.79 24.30
CA VAL A 143 12.06 -13.72 25.08
C VAL A 143 12.93 -14.59 26.00
N LYS A 144 14.05 -15.13 25.51
CA LYS A 144 14.99 -15.94 26.33
C LYS A 144 15.55 -15.14 27.49
N ASN A 145 15.90 -13.86 27.28
CA ASN A 145 16.40 -12.99 28.33
C ASN A 145 15.34 -12.72 29.41
N VAL A 146 14.08 -12.51 29.02
CA VAL A 146 12.96 -12.36 29.97
C VAL A 146 12.74 -13.64 30.77
N ALA A 147 12.76 -14.80 30.12
CA ALA A 147 12.65 -16.10 30.80
C ALA A 147 13.78 -16.33 31.81
N ALA A 148 15.01 -15.93 31.47
CA ALA A 148 16.15 -16.01 32.38
C ALA A 148 15.95 -15.11 33.60
N LYS A 149 15.51 -13.86 33.38
CA LYS A 149 15.21 -12.90 34.46
C LYS A 149 14.10 -13.38 35.39
N GLU A 150 13.06 -14.02 34.87
CA GLU A 150 12.00 -14.62 35.69
C GLU A 150 12.54 -15.73 36.60
N LYS A 151 13.41 -16.59 36.08
CA LYS A 151 14.04 -17.66 36.86
C LYS A 151 14.96 -17.10 37.95
N GLU A 152 15.74 -16.07 37.62
CA GLU A 152 16.61 -15.36 38.57
C GLU A 152 15.78 -14.71 39.69
N PHE A 153 14.73 -13.96 39.33
CA PHE A 153 13.82 -13.34 40.28
C PHE A 153 13.19 -14.36 41.22
N THR A 154 12.68 -15.47 40.69
CA THR A 154 12.05 -16.54 41.49
C THR A 154 13.06 -17.19 42.44
N THR A 155 14.27 -17.45 41.96
CA THR A 155 15.35 -18.05 42.76
C THR A 155 15.76 -17.12 43.90
N ASP A 156 15.95 -15.83 43.62
CA ASP A 156 16.34 -14.85 44.62
C ASP A 156 15.23 -14.56 45.63
N PHE A 157 13.98 -14.55 45.17
CA PHE A 157 12.83 -14.47 46.05
C PHE A 157 12.77 -15.67 47.00
N LEU A 158 12.94 -16.89 46.50
CA LEU A 158 12.97 -18.10 47.33
C LEU A 158 14.16 -18.10 48.31
N LYS A 159 15.35 -17.64 47.90
CA LYS A 159 16.49 -17.49 48.81
C LYS A 159 16.17 -16.51 49.95
N LYS A 160 15.65 -15.32 49.65
CA LYS A 160 15.33 -14.31 50.66
C LYS A 160 14.28 -14.78 51.66
N ASN A 161 13.30 -15.55 51.19
CA ASN A 161 12.21 -16.07 52.00
C ASN A 161 12.46 -17.50 52.50
N SER A 162 13.67 -18.02 52.31
CA SER A 162 14.01 -19.36 52.76
C SER A 162 14.07 -19.41 54.28
N ILE A 163 13.26 -20.29 54.88
CA ILE A 163 13.22 -20.54 56.32
C ILE A 163 14.56 -21.02 56.89
N THR A 164 15.51 -21.45 56.05
CA THR A 164 16.84 -21.89 56.48
C THR A 164 17.86 -20.74 56.55
N ASN A 165 17.59 -19.59 55.94
CA ASN A 165 18.49 -18.42 55.96
C ASN A 165 18.31 -17.55 57.22
N GLY A 166 17.32 -17.84 58.06
CA GLY A 166 16.99 -17.08 59.27
C GLY A 166 16.93 -17.89 60.56
N GLY A 167 17.50 -19.10 60.65
CA GLY A 167 17.28 -19.89 61.87
C GLY A 167 17.99 -21.23 62.02
N PHE A 168 19.19 -21.39 61.46
CA PHE A 168 20.06 -22.50 61.88
C PHE A 168 21.50 -22.03 62.00
N ASN A 169 21.85 -21.49 63.16
CA ASN A 169 23.24 -21.28 63.53
C ASN A 169 23.81 -22.66 63.90
N PRO A 170 24.87 -23.18 63.25
CA PRO A 170 25.47 -24.45 63.62
C PRO A 170 25.99 -24.47 65.07
N LYS A 171 26.18 -23.28 65.67
CA LYS A 171 26.58 -23.07 67.06
C LYS A 171 25.41 -23.20 68.06
N ASP A 172 24.16 -23.15 67.60
CA ASP A 172 22.96 -23.33 68.43
C ASP A 172 22.57 -24.82 68.55
N LYS A 173 23.26 -25.72 67.84
CA LYS A 173 23.24 -27.16 68.17
C LYS A 173 23.89 -27.34 69.54
N LYS A 174 23.09 -27.42 70.59
CA LYS A 174 23.52 -28.06 71.84
C LYS A 174 24.02 -29.45 71.46
N LYS A 175 25.24 -29.77 71.89
CA LYS A 175 26.04 -30.92 71.43
C LYS A 175 25.36 -32.29 71.61
N ASP A 176 24.28 -32.33 72.39
CA ASP A 176 23.56 -33.55 72.78
C ASP A 176 22.05 -33.49 72.50
N GLU A 177 21.55 -32.48 71.78
CA GLU A 177 20.11 -32.33 71.51
C GLU A 177 19.72 -33.04 70.21
N LYS A 178 18.95 -34.13 70.32
CA LYS A 178 18.48 -34.95 69.20
C LYS A 178 17.73 -34.09 68.17
N ASP A 179 18.15 -34.19 66.91
CA ASP A 179 17.53 -33.44 65.83
C ASP A 179 16.06 -33.86 65.66
N PHE A 180 15.26 -33.06 64.96
CA PHE A 180 13.88 -33.41 64.63
C PHE A 180 13.80 -34.78 63.92
N VAL A 181 14.77 -35.07 63.04
CA VAL A 181 14.87 -36.36 62.36
C VAL A 181 15.17 -37.50 63.35
N ASP A 182 16.10 -37.30 64.30
CA ASP A 182 16.40 -38.29 65.34
C ASP A 182 15.18 -38.55 66.24
N ARG A 183 14.44 -37.48 66.59
CA ARG A 183 13.18 -37.59 67.35
C ARG A 183 12.10 -38.34 66.58
N MET A 184 11.98 -38.14 65.26
CA MET A 184 11.02 -38.86 64.43
C MET A 184 11.41 -40.34 64.25
N ILE A 185 12.70 -40.64 64.08
CA ILE A 185 13.21 -42.02 64.03
C ILE A 185 12.98 -42.73 65.37
N GLU A 186 13.28 -42.08 66.49
CA GLU A 186 13.07 -42.66 67.83
C GLU A 186 11.59 -42.89 68.13
N LYS A 187 10.71 -41.96 67.72
CA LYS A 187 9.26 -42.13 67.84
C LYS A 187 8.75 -43.32 67.02
N ASN A 188 9.32 -43.56 65.84
CA ASN A 188 8.94 -44.72 65.01
C ASN A 188 9.46 -46.05 65.58
N LYS A 189 10.65 -46.08 66.20
CA LYS A 189 11.16 -47.28 66.89
C LYS A 189 10.28 -47.72 68.06
N ASN A 190 9.65 -46.77 68.75
CA ASN A 190 8.75 -47.06 69.87
C ASN A 190 7.32 -47.40 69.44
N ASN A 191 7.03 -47.29 68.14
CA ASN A 191 5.71 -47.54 67.55
C ASN A 191 5.70 -48.80 66.65
N GLU A 192 6.67 -49.70 66.78
CA GLU A 192 6.57 -51.04 66.22
C GLU A 192 5.43 -51.78 66.93
N THR A 193 4.23 -51.61 66.40
CA THR A 193 3.08 -52.44 66.72
C THR A 193 3.41 -53.86 66.27
N ASP A 194 3.51 -54.77 67.23
CA ASP A 194 3.70 -56.20 66.98
C ASP A 194 2.49 -56.77 66.22
N LEU A 195 2.62 -56.84 64.89
CA LEU A 195 1.59 -57.34 63.97
C LEU A 195 1.36 -58.86 64.09
N THR A 196 2.08 -59.57 64.98
CA THR A 196 1.88 -61.00 65.24
C THR A 196 0.94 -61.28 66.41
N LYS A 197 0.45 -60.24 67.09
CA LYS A 197 -0.61 -60.33 68.10
C LYS A 197 -1.97 -60.01 67.49
N PHE A 198 -2.48 -60.93 66.67
CA PHE A 198 -3.89 -61.04 66.29
C PHE A 198 -4.40 -62.45 66.59
#